data_AF-A0A6L3KXV5-F1
#
_entry.id   AF-A0A6L3KXV5-F1
#
_cell.length_a   1.000
_cell.length_b   1.000
_cell.length_c   1.000
_cell.angle_alpha   90.00
_cell.angle_beta   90.00
_cell.angle_gamma   90.00
#
_symmetry.space_group_name_H-M   'P 1'
#
loop_
_entity.id
_entity.type
_entity.pdbx_description
1 polymer ?
#
loop_
_entity_poly.entity_id
_entity_poly.type
_entity_poly.pdbx_seq_one_letter_code
_entity_poly.pdbx_strand_id
1 'polypeptide(L)'
;MKEYDYLVVGAGLFAAVFVRQAIDAGKRCLVIDKRSHIGGNIYCENVDGIHVHLYGAHIFHTDNKEVWDYVNRFVTFNRYTNSPLANYEGILYNLPFNMNTFNKLWGVNTPKEAKDKIEEQRSEYAHIQAPANLEEQALTLCGKDIYQKLIKGYTEKQWGRPATELPAFIIKRLPFRFVYDNNYFNDEYQGIPKGGYNKLIESLFEGADVRLGTNYFSAREELDSLVDKVLFTGCIDEYYDFRFGHLEYRSLRFEHERLEMENYQGNAVINYCEREIPYTRVIEHKHFEFGKQPHTVITREYPSVFTPGDEPYYPVNDERNMRLYEKYKELAIHTPGVLFGGRLAQYAYFDMDDTVAAALVLAQNEL
;
A
#
# COMPACT_ATOMS: atom_id res chain seq x y z
N MET A 1 -32.74 7.60 22.08
CA MET A 1 -32.13 7.23 20.79
C MET A 1 -30.75 7.82 20.75
N LYS A 2 -29.77 7.05 20.29
CA LYS A 2 -28.41 7.55 20.05
C LYS A 2 -28.41 8.61 18.95
N GLU A 3 -27.42 9.49 18.96
CA GLU A 3 -27.29 10.59 17.99
C GLU A 3 -26.88 10.08 16.61
N TYR A 4 -26.10 9.00 16.55
CA TYR A 4 -25.68 8.34 15.31
C TYR A 4 -25.95 6.85 15.38
N ASP A 5 -26.16 6.23 14.22
CA ASP A 5 -26.23 4.78 14.11
C ASP A 5 -24.82 4.17 14.22
N TYR A 6 -23.82 4.82 13.58
CA TYR A 6 -22.43 4.39 13.59
C TYR A 6 -21.46 5.49 14.04
N LEU A 7 -20.53 5.11 14.92
CA LEU A 7 -19.23 5.75 15.04
C LEU A 7 -18.26 5.02 14.11
N VAL A 8 -17.52 5.75 13.29
CA VAL A 8 -16.49 5.18 12.40
C VAL A 8 -15.14 5.74 12.80
N VAL A 9 -14.28 4.87 13.33
CA VAL A 9 -12.94 5.22 13.83
C VAL A 9 -11.91 5.00 12.73
N GLY A 10 -11.35 6.12 12.26
CA GLY A 10 -10.47 6.22 11.10
C GLY A 10 -11.23 6.69 9.86
N ALA A 11 -10.67 7.64 9.12
CA ALA A 11 -11.24 8.22 7.91
C ALA A 11 -10.51 7.74 6.64
N GLY A 12 -10.01 6.51 6.64
CA GLY A 12 -9.39 5.86 5.47
C GLY A 12 -10.40 5.34 4.45
N LEU A 13 -9.90 4.75 3.35
CA LEU A 13 -10.73 4.23 2.25
C LEU A 13 -11.78 3.21 2.69
N PHE A 14 -11.43 2.27 3.57
CA PHE A 14 -12.36 1.26 4.09
C PHE A 14 -13.57 1.91 4.77
N ALA A 15 -13.30 2.86 5.68
CA ALA A 15 -14.31 3.62 6.40
C ALA A 15 -15.16 4.46 5.43
N ALA A 16 -14.55 5.13 4.46
CA ALA A 16 -15.25 5.94 3.47
C ALA A 16 -16.25 5.12 2.66
N VAL A 17 -15.86 3.92 2.21
CA VAL A 17 -16.75 3.02 1.48
C VAL A 17 -17.91 2.55 2.35
N PHE A 18 -17.64 2.10 3.58
CA PHE A 18 -18.70 1.67 4.50
C PHE A 18 -19.68 2.81 4.81
N VAL A 19 -19.17 4.01 5.10
CA VAL A 19 -20.00 5.19 5.39
C VAL A 19 -20.89 5.53 4.21
N ARG A 20 -20.38 5.53 2.98
CA ARG A 20 -21.20 5.76 1.79
C ARG A 20 -22.38 4.79 1.72
N GLN A 21 -22.13 3.49 1.96
CA GLN A 21 -23.19 2.47 1.97
C GLN A 21 -24.19 2.70 3.13
N ALA A 22 -23.70 3.07 4.31
CA ALA A 22 -24.55 3.36 5.46
C ALA A 22 -25.44 4.59 5.24
N ILE A 23 -24.90 5.68 4.68
CA ILE A 23 -25.70 6.87 4.32
C ILE A 23 -26.73 6.52 3.24
N ASP A 24 -26.36 5.74 2.22
CA ASP A 24 -27.29 5.27 1.18
C ASP A 24 -28.44 4.42 1.78
N ALA A 25 -28.18 3.70 2.87
CA ALA A 25 -29.18 2.95 3.65
C ALA A 25 -29.93 3.82 4.70
N GLY A 26 -29.74 5.15 4.69
CA GLY A 26 -30.43 6.08 5.58
C GLY A 26 -29.90 6.13 7.01
N LYS A 27 -28.68 5.66 7.25
CA LYS A 27 -28.02 5.67 8.57
C LYS A 27 -27.27 6.97 8.79
N ARG A 28 -27.16 7.40 10.04
CA ARG A 28 -26.35 8.56 10.46
C ARG A 28 -24.98 8.08 10.93
N CYS A 29 -23.93 8.67 10.39
CA CYS A 29 -22.55 8.29 10.70
C CYS A 29 -21.77 9.47 11.28
N LEU A 30 -21.08 9.23 12.40
CA LEU A 30 -20.02 10.09 12.91
C LEU A 30 -18.67 9.47 12.58
N VAL A 31 -17.89 10.11 11.74
CA VAL A 31 -16.53 9.69 11.38
C VAL A 31 -15.54 10.47 12.22
N ILE A 32 -14.58 9.79 12.82
CA ILE A 32 -13.46 10.43 13.51
C ILE A 32 -12.13 9.97 12.92
N ASP A 33 -11.15 10.86 12.94
CA ASP A 33 -9.76 10.50 12.68
C ASP A 33 -8.83 11.25 13.63
N LYS A 34 -7.76 10.59 14.09
CA LYS A 34 -6.72 11.23 14.89
C LYS A 34 -5.89 12.20 14.06
N ARG A 35 -5.83 12.02 12.73
CA ARG A 35 -5.15 12.91 11.79
C ARG A 35 -6.00 14.15 11.52
N SER A 36 -5.37 15.20 11.00
CA SER A 36 -6.01 16.47 10.65
C SER A 36 -6.64 16.46 9.26
N HIS A 37 -6.75 15.31 8.60
CA HIS A 37 -7.30 15.15 7.25
C HIS A 37 -7.99 13.78 7.10
N ILE A 38 -8.85 13.67 6.09
CA ILE A 38 -9.46 12.42 5.66
C ILE A 38 -8.56 11.66 4.67
N GLY A 39 -8.90 10.41 4.36
CA GLY A 39 -8.25 9.57 3.35
C GLY A 39 -7.16 8.65 3.90
N GLY A 40 -6.79 8.77 5.18
CA GLY A 40 -5.72 7.95 5.76
C GLY A 40 -4.44 8.01 4.93
N ASN A 41 -3.91 6.84 4.53
CA ASN A 41 -2.67 6.78 3.76
C ASN A 41 -2.82 7.21 2.29
N ILE A 42 -4.03 7.28 1.74
CA ILE A 42 -4.22 7.71 0.34
C ILE A 42 -4.37 9.22 0.19
N TYR A 43 -4.30 9.99 1.29
CA TYR A 43 -4.42 11.44 1.27
C TYR A 43 -3.39 12.10 0.35
N CYS A 44 -3.85 13.10 -0.40
CA CYS A 44 -3.02 13.95 -1.24
C CYS A 44 -2.94 15.38 -0.68
N GLU A 45 -1.72 15.92 -0.59
CA GLU A 45 -1.52 17.36 -0.37
C GLU A 45 -1.45 18.07 -1.73
N ASN A 46 -2.11 19.23 -1.87
CA ASN A 46 -2.02 20.03 -3.09
C ASN A 46 -0.90 21.07 -2.97
N VAL A 47 0.13 20.92 -3.78
CA VAL A 47 1.24 21.89 -3.89
C VAL A 47 1.20 22.49 -5.29
N ASP A 48 0.69 23.71 -5.42
CA ASP A 48 0.59 24.47 -6.68
C ASP A 48 -0.05 23.67 -7.85
N GLY A 49 -1.04 22.84 -7.55
CA GLY A 49 -1.74 21.99 -8.52
C GLY A 49 -1.08 20.63 -8.77
N ILE A 50 -0.03 20.27 -8.03
CA ILE A 50 0.52 18.91 -7.98
C ILE A 50 -0.10 18.21 -6.76
N HIS A 51 -0.83 17.12 -6.97
CA HIS A 51 -1.37 16.29 -5.89
C HIS A 51 -0.28 15.35 -5.39
N VAL A 52 0.37 15.73 -4.30
CA VAL A 52 1.45 15.00 -3.64
C VAL A 52 0.83 13.88 -2.80
N HIS A 53 1.12 12.63 -3.12
CA HIS A 53 0.69 11.50 -2.31
C HIS A 53 1.53 11.47 -1.03
N LEU A 54 0.96 11.98 0.06
CA LEU A 54 1.73 12.35 1.26
C LEU A 54 2.37 11.13 1.93
N TYR A 55 1.72 9.97 1.83
CA TYR A 55 2.16 8.73 2.49
C TYR A 55 2.63 7.66 1.49
N GLY A 56 3.29 8.11 0.43
CA GLY A 56 3.85 7.24 -0.61
C GLY A 56 2.93 7.06 -1.83
N ALA A 57 3.48 6.46 -2.88
CA ALA A 57 2.77 6.27 -4.15
C ALA A 57 1.56 5.34 -3.97
N HIS A 58 0.41 5.77 -4.47
CA HIS A 58 -0.84 5.00 -4.43
C HIS A 58 -1.43 4.95 -5.84
N ILE A 59 -1.45 3.78 -6.46
CA ILE A 59 -1.98 3.55 -7.79
C ILE A 59 -3.17 2.63 -7.65
N PHE A 60 -4.33 3.01 -8.17
CA PHE A 60 -5.50 2.15 -8.15
C PHE A 60 -5.40 1.17 -9.32
N HIS A 61 -5.56 -0.12 -9.03
CA HIS A 61 -5.61 -1.18 -10.02
C HIS A 61 -6.58 -2.25 -9.52
N THR A 62 -7.29 -2.93 -10.43
CA THR A 62 -8.16 -4.06 -10.08
C THR A 62 -8.61 -4.83 -11.33
N ASP A 63 -8.76 -6.14 -11.21
CA ASP A 63 -9.52 -6.98 -12.16
C ASP A 63 -11.03 -7.01 -11.83
N ASN A 64 -11.44 -6.47 -10.69
CA ASN A 64 -12.84 -6.46 -10.27
C ASN A 64 -13.57 -5.26 -10.88
N LYS A 65 -14.34 -5.54 -11.95
CA LYS A 65 -15.15 -4.53 -12.63
C LYS A 65 -16.16 -3.83 -11.70
N GLU A 66 -16.75 -4.53 -10.74
CA GLU A 66 -17.72 -3.93 -9.82
C GLU A 66 -17.05 -2.87 -8.92
N VAL A 67 -15.85 -3.16 -8.44
CA VAL A 67 -15.04 -2.21 -7.66
C VAL A 67 -14.60 -1.03 -8.52
N TRP A 68 -14.16 -1.28 -9.75
CA TRP A 68 -13.79 -0.21 -10.70
C TRP A 68 -14.96 0.71 -11.03
N ASP A 69 -16.11 0.14 -11.38
CA ASP A 69 -17.33 0.90 -11.66
C ASP A 69 -17.77 1.68 -10.42
N TYR A 70 -17.68 1.07 -9.23
CA TYR A 70 -18.04 1.70 -7.96
C TYR A 70 -17.23 2.98 -7.71
N VAL A 71 -15.89 2.93 -7.77
CA VAL A 71 -15.07 4.12 -7.52
C VAL A 71 -15.25 5.19 -8.61
N ASN A 72 -15.52 4.78 -9.86
CA ASN A 72 -15.75 5.70 -10.97
C ASN A 72 -17.11 6.43 -10.92
N ARG A 73 -18.05 6.00 -10.06
CA ARG A 73 -19.27 6.78 -9.76
C ARG A 73 -18.95 8.11 -9.07
N PHE A 74 -17.84 8.17 -8.33
CA PHE A 74 -17.49 9.30 -7.47
C PHE A 74 -16.40 10.19 -8.06
N VAL A 75 -15.44 9.60 -8.79
CA VAL A 75 -14.39 10.37 -9.46
C VAL A 75 -13.94 9.68 -10.74
N THR A 76 -13.69 10.46 -11.78
CA THR A 76 -13.12 9.92 -13.02
C THR A 76 -11.65 9.60 -12.84
N PHE A 77 -11.25 8.37 -13.13
CA PHE A 77 -9.85 7.97 -13.16
C PHE A 77 -9.20 8.33 -14.50
N ASN A 78 -7.91 8.63 -14.48
CA ASN A 78 -7.09 8.77 -15.68
C ASN A 78 -6.57 7.39 -16.15
N ARG A 79 -5.79 7.38 -17.23
CA ARG A 79 -5.21 6.16 -17.81
C ARG A 79 -3.76 5.90 -17.36
N TYR A 80 -3.37 6.39 -16.20
CA TYR A 80 -2.01 6.21 -15.71
C TYR A 80 -1.69 4.71 -15.60
N THR A 81 -0.58 4.30 -16.22
CA THR A 81 -0.04 2.94 -16.11
C THR A 81 1.26 3.02 -15.33
N ASN A 82 1.31 2.33 -14.21
CA ASN A 82 2.50 2.26 -13.37
C ASN A 82 3.58 1.50 -14.10
N SER A 83 4.70 2.16 -14.37
CA SER A 83 5.90 1.56 -14.98
C SER A 83 7.14 2.05 -14.24
N PRO A 84 7.38 1.57 -13.01
CA PRO A 84 8.54 1.99 -12.22
C PRO A 84 9.85 1.62 -12.91
N LEU A 85 10.89 2.37 -12.57
CA LEU A 85 12.27 2.01 -12.90
C LEU A 85 13.02 1.54 -11.65
N ALA A 86 14.03 0.71 -11.85
CA ALA A 86 15.03 0.35 -10.85
C ALA A 86 16.37 0.95 -11.25
N ASN A 87 16.98 1.71 -10.34
CA ASN A 87 18.33 2.25 -10.47
C ASN A 87 19.29 1.39 -9.65
N TYR A 88 20.32 0.87 -10.32
CA TYR A 88 21.44 0.20 -9.70
C TYR A 88 22.73 0.72 -10.32
N GLU A 89 23.57 1.39 -9.53
CA GLU A 89 24.85 1.98 -9.93
C GLU A 89 24.71 2.94 -11.13
N GLY A 90 23.61 3.71 -11.17
CA GLY A 90 23.30 4.66 -12.24
C GLY A 90 22.67 4.04 -13.50
N ILE A 91 22.52 2.73 -13.57
CA ILE A 91 21.85 2.05 -14.68
C ILE A 91 20.37 1.89 -14.36
N LEU A 92 19.51 2.39 -15.24
CA LEU A 92 18.06 2.24 -15.14
C LEU A 92 17.58 0.96 -15.83
N TYR A 93 16.79 0.18 -15.12
CA TYR A 93 16.11 -1.03 -15.57
C TYR A 93 14.60 -0.87 -15.45
N ASN A 94 13.84 -1.38 -16.42
CA ASN A 94 12.38 -1.36 -16.33
C ASN A 94 11.87 -2.41 -15.33
N LEU A 95 10.79 -2.06 -14.63
CA LEU A 95 9.97 -2.99 -13.85
C LEU A 95 8.57 -3.11 -14.47
N PRO A 96 7.89 -4.25 -14.31
CA PRO A 96 8.35 -5.47 -13.64
C PRO A 96 9.39 -6.20 -14.52
N PHE A 97 9.93 -7.33 -14.06
CA PHE A 97 10.93 -8.09 -14.82
C PHE A 97 10.34 -8.58 -16.15
N ASN A 98 10.72 -7.91 -17.24
CA ASN A 98 10.22 -8.18 -18.57
C ASN A 98 11.33 -8.15 -19.64
N MET A 99 10.99 -8.30 -20.92
CA MET A 99 12.01 -8.29 -21.99
C MET A 99 12.86 -7.02 -22.03
N ASN A 100 12.32 -5.85 -21.64
CA ASN A 100 13.12 -4.62 -21.49
C ASN A 100 14.22 -4.80 -20.42
N THR A 101 13.88 -5.40 -19.28
CA THR A 101 14.82 -5.70 -18.20
C THR A 101 15.88 -6.70 -18.65
N PHE A 102 15.46 -7.80 -19.27
CA PHE A 102 16.37 -8.87 -19.70
C PHE A 102 17.30 -8.40 -20.82
N ASN A 103 16.80 -7.64 -21.78
CA ASN A 103 17.61 -7.01 -22.82
C ASN A 103 18.67 -6.10 -22.21
N LYS A 104 18.29 -5.26 -21.25
CA LYS A 104 19.23 -4.34 -20.59
C LYS A 104 20.27 -5.07 -19.74
N LEU A 105 19.89 -6.16 -19.08
CA LEU A 105 20.78 -6.95 -18.22
C LEU A 105 21.78 -7.81 -19.03
N TRP A 106 21.31 -8.46 -20.09
CA TRP A 106 22.04 -9.56 -20.75
C TRP A 106 22.22 -9.38 -22.26
N GLY A 107 21.63 -8.35 -22.88
CA GLY A 107 21.67 -8.14 -24.33
C GLY A 107 20.81 -9.12 -25.14
N VAL A 108 19.99 -9.94 -24.47
CA VAL A 108 19.07 -10.89 -25.12
C VAL A 108 17.93 -10.15 -25.82
N ASN A 109 17.48 -10.64 -26.97
CA ASN A 109 16.46 -9.97 -27.78
C ASN A 109 15.17 -10.77 -27.91
N THR A 110 15.22 -12.09 -27.70
CA THR A 110 14.08 -12.99 -27.83
C THR A 110 13.63 -13.58 -26.50
N PRO A 111 12.33 -13.89 -26.35
CA PRO A 111 11.81 -14.64 -25.21
C PRO A 111 12.55 -15.95 -24.90
N LYS A 112 13.01 -16.65 -25.95
CA LYS A 112 13.76 -17.90 -25.78
C LYS A 112 15.13 -17.65 -25.14
N GLU A 113 15.90 -16.70 -25.66
CA GLU A 113 17.21 -16.33 -25.10
C GLU A 113 17.09 -15.88 -23.64
N ALA A 114 16.06 -15.09 -23.31
CA ALA A 114 15.82 -14.66 -21.94
C ALA A 114 15.50 -15.84 -21.00
N LYS A 115 14.65 -16.79 -21.45
CA LYS A 115 14.36 -18.02 -20.68
C LYS A 115 15.62 -18.85 -20.48
N ASP A 116 16.36 -19.10 -21.55
CA ASP A 116 17.60 -19.89 -21.51
C ASP A 116 18.61 -19.25 -20.54
N LYS A 117 18.74 -17.91 -20.53
CA LYS A 117 19.64 -17.20 -19.62
C LYS A 117 19.21 -17.25 -18.16
N ILE A 118 17.91 -17.19 -17.89
CA ILE A 118 17.36 -17.37 -16.54
C ILE A 118 17.63 -18.79 -16.05
N GLU A 119 17.37 -19.82 -16.87
CA GLU A 119 17.63 -21.21 -16.50
C GLU A 119 19.13 -21.48 -16.29
N GLU A 120 20.00 -20.91 -17.12
CA GLU A 120 21.46 -20.94 -16.92
C GLU A 120 21.83 -20.44 -15.52
N GLN A 121 21.33 -19.27 -15.13
CA GLN A 121 21.61 -18.69 -13.81
C GLN A 121 20.96 -19.47 -12.65
N ARG A 122 19.76 -20.01 -12.84
CA ARG A 122 19.09 -20.84 -11.83
C ARG A 122 19.80 -22.17 -11.60
N SER A 123 20.47 -22.70 -12.62
CA SER A 123 21.15 -24.00 -12.54
C SER A 123 22.26 -24.04 -11.47
N GLU A 124 22.91 -22.91 -11.19
CA GLU A 124 23.88 -22.77 -10.09
C GLU A 124 23.25 -23.09 -8.72
N TYR A 125 21.95 -22.85 -8.59
CA TYR A 125 21.18 -22.97 -7.35
C TYR A 125 20.23 -24.18 -7.32
N ALA A 126 20.30 -25.07 -8.32
CA ALA A 126 19.44 -26.25 -8.41
C ALA A 126 19.60 -27.24 -7.23
N HIS A 127 20.69 -27.13 -6.47
CA HIS A 127 20.91 -27.91 -5.25
C HIS A 127 19.99 -27.48 -4.08
N ILE A 128 19.39 -26.29 -4.15
CA ILE A 128 18.47 -25.75 -3.15
C ILE A 128 17.04 -26.21 -3.49
N GLN A 129 16.58 -27.27 -2.84
CA GLN A 129 15.25 -27.86 -3.08
C GLN A 129 14.14 -27.18 -2.27
N ALA A 130 14.48 -26.67 -1.09
CA ALA A 130 13.56 -26.00 -0.17
C ALA A 130 14.22 -24.75 0.39
N PRO A 131 14.00 -23.57 -0.22
CA PRO A 131 14.59 -22.32 0.22
C PRO A 131 14.21 -21.99 1.67
N ALA A 132 15.22 -21.77 2.52
CA ALA A 132 15.04 -21.45 3.94
C ALA A 132 14.77 -19.96 4.17
N ASN A 133 15.22 -19.10 3.26
CA ASN A 133 15.16 -17.65 3.38
C ASN A 133 14.92 -16.96 2.03
N LEU A 134 14.78 -15.63 2.05
CA LEU A 134 14.49 -14.82 0.88
C LEU A 134 15.62 -14.85 -0.15
N GLU A 135 16.88 -14.86 0.27
CA GLU A 135 18.03 -14.95 -0.64
C GLU A 135 17.97 -16.25 -1.47
N GLU A 136 17.88 -17.40 -0.81
CA GLU A 136 17.78 -18.70 -1.49
C GLU A 136 16.56 -18.77 -2.41
N GLN A 137 15.42 -18.24 -1.97
CA GLN A 137 14.20 -18.18 -2.76
C GLN A 137 14.38 -17.29 -4.00
N ALA A 138 14.98 -16.12 -3.85
CA ALA A 138 15.24 -15.24 -4.98
C ALA A 138 16.25 -15.84 -5.96
N LEU A 139 17.35 -16.44 -5.47
CA LEU A 139 18.37 -17.07 -6.31
C LEU A 139 17.81 -18.24 -7.13
N THR A 140 17.00 -19.09 -6.51
CA THR A 140 16.29 -20.19 -7.22
C THR A 140 15.23 -19.69 -8.19
N LEU A 141 14.64 -18.51 -7.96
CA LEU A 141 13.65 -17.90 -8.86
C LEU A 141 14.27 -17.07 -9.99
N CYS A 142 15.36 -16.34 -9.78
CA CYS A 142 15.83 -15.34 -10.74
C CYS A 142 17.31 -15.40 -11.07
N GLY A 143 18.07 -16.26 -10.38
CA GLY A 143 19.50 -16.31 -10.51
C GLY A 143 20.23 -15.13 -9.87
N LYS A 144 21.54 -15.09 -10.03
CA LYS A 144 22.41 -14.17 -9.31
C LYS A 144 22.25 -12.72 -9.76
N ASP A 145 22.18 -12.47 -11.07
CA ASP A 145 22.22 -11.11 -11.61
C ASP A 145 21.02 -10.26 -11.17
N ILE A 146 19.81 -10.79 -11.35
CA ILE A 146 18.58 -10.10 -10.93
C ILE A 146 18.55 -9.95 -9.41
N TYR A 147 18.93 -11.00 -8.68
CA TYR A 147 18.98 -10.97 -7.23
C TYR A 147 19.90 -9.86 -6.72
N GLN A 148 21.16 -9.85 -7.14
CA GLN A 148 22.17 -8.91 -6.65
C GLN A 148 21.83 -7.47 -7.04
N LYS A 149 21.43 -7.24 -8.28
CA LYS A 149 21.23 -5.88 -8.79
C LYS A 149 19.88 -5.29 -8.41
N LEU A 150 18.80 -6.08 -8.42
CA LEU A 150 17.44 -5.53 -8.41
C LEU A 150 16.63 -5.93 -7.18
N ILE A 151 17.07 -6.92 -6.40
CA ILE A 151 16.31 -7.45 -5.25
C ILE A 151 17.05 -7.21 -3.93
N LYS A 152 18.27 -7.73 -3.78
CA LYS A 152 18.99 -7.85 -2.50
C LYS A 152 19.02 -6.54 -1.72
N GLY A 153 19.65 -5.51 -2.26
CA GLY A 153 19.82 -4.24 -1.54
C GLY A 153 18.49 -3.52 -1.30
N TYR A 154 17.54 -3.59 -2.23
CA TYR A 154 16.21 -3.02 -2.05
C TYR A 154 15.46 -3.69 -0.88
N THR A 155 15.43 -5.02 -0.87
CA THR A 155 14.79 -5.82 0.18
C THR A 155 15.45 -5.58 1.53
N GLU A 156 16.79 -5.61 1.61
CA GLU A 156 17.51 -5.43 2.87
C GLU A 156 17.27 -4.04 3.47
N LYS A 157 17.13 -3.00 2.63
CA LYS A 157 16.71 -1.66 3.09
C LYS A 157 15.28 -1.67 3.59
N GLN A 158 14.34 -2.15 2.78
CA GLN A 158 12.91 -2.13 3.10
C GLN A 158 12.62 -2.81 4.45
N TRP A 159 13.26 -3.95 4.69
CA TRP A 159 13.05 -4.76 5.88
C TRP A 159 14.04 -4.48 7.02
N GLY A 160 15.15 -3.79 6.74
CA GLY A 160 16.19 -3.50 7.72
C GLY A 160 16.91 -4.75 8.24
N ARG A 161 16.90 -5.85 7.48
CA ARG A 161 17.51 -7.15 7.85
C ARG A 161 18.18 -7.78 6.63
N PRO A 162 19.25 -8.57 6.80
CA PRO A 162 19.84 -9.36 5.73
C PRO A 162 18.81 -10.26 5.04
N ALA A 163 18.92 -10.44 3.72
CA ALA A 163 18.02 -11.33 2.97
C ALA A 163 18.06 -12.79 3.45
N THR A 164 19.17 -13.21 4.06
CA THR A 164 19.37 -14.52 4.68
C THR A 164 18.56 -14.74 5.96
N GLU A 165 18.07 -13.66 6.59
CA GLU A 165 17.26 -13.70 7.82
C GLU A 165 15.77 -13.47 7.55
N LEU A 166 15.42 -13.17 6.30
CA LEU A 166 14.05 -12.91 5.88
C LEU A 166 13.38 -14.20 5.45
N PRO A 167 12.13 -14.46 5.85
CA PRO A 167 11.40 -15.65 5.42
C PRO A 167 11.26 -15.76 3.90
N ALA A 168 11.43 -16.96 3.35
CA ALA A 168 11.29 -17.24 1.92
C ALA A 168 9.93 -16.79 1.33
N PHE A 169 8.86 -16.85 2.13
CA PHE A 169 7.50 -16.53 1.67
C PHE A 169 7.28 -15.04 1.34
N ILE A 170 8.19 -14.15 1.73
CA ILE A 170 8.11 -12.73 1.32
C ILE A 170 8.19 -12.62 -0.21
N ILE A 171 8.90 -13.54 -0.88
CA ILE A 171 8.96 -13.62 -2.35
C ILE A 171 8.62 -15.04 -2.81
N LYS A 172 7.36 -15.46 -2.69
CA LYS A 172 6.93 -16.80 -3.18
C LYS A 172 7.12 -16.94 -4.69
N ARG A 173 6.86 -15.89 -5.46
CA ARG A 173 6.95 -15.86 -6.93
C ARG A 173 7.46 -14.50 -7.38
N LEU A 174 8.21 -14.49 -8.47
CA LEU A 174 8.57 -13.28 -9.20
C LEU A 174 7.86 -13.32 -10.57
N PRO A 175 7.04 -12.32 -10.91
CA PRO A 175 6.40 -12.29 -12.22
C PRO A 175 7.44 -11.97 -13.30
N PHE A 176 7.77 -12.96 -14.12
CA PHE A 176 8.58 -12.78 -15.32
C PHE A 176 7.68 -12.67 -16.55
N ARG A 177 7.84 -11.57 -17.29
CA ARG A 177 7.11 -11.33 -18.54
C ARG A 177 8.06 -11.51 -19.70
N PHE A 178 7.89 -12.59 -20.47
CA PHE A 178 8.66 -12.80 -21.70
C PHE A 178 8.07 -12.07 -22.89
N VAL A 179 7.69 -10.81 -22.66
CA VAL A 179 7.17 -9.82 -23.60
C VAL A 179 7.73 -8.44 -23.22
N TYR A 180 7.70 -7.48 -24.15
CA TYR A 180 8.08 -6.09 -23.88
C TYR A 180 6.89 -5.33 -23.30
N ASP A 181 6.72 -5.42 -21.99
CA ASP A 181 5.62 -4.79 -21.27
C ASP A 181 6.06 -4.33 -19.88
N ASN A 182 6.01 -3.01 -19.66
CA ASN A 182 6.42 -2.35 -18.42
C ASN A 182 5.24 -2.07 -17.48
N ASN A 183 4.02 -2.50 -17.78
CA ASN A 183 2.90 -2.33 -16.87
C ASN A 183 3.18 -3.11 -15.58
N TYR A 184 3.24 -2.47 -14.41
CA TYR A 184 3.61 -3.12 -13.17
C TYR A 184 2.56 -4.14 -12.71
N PHE A 185 1.30 -3.80 -12.91
CA PHE A 185 0.15 -4.63 -12.57
C PHE A 185 -0.28 -5.46 -13.78
N ASN A 186 -0.98 -6.57 -13.55
CA ASN A 186 -1.61 -7.35 -14.62
C ASN A 186 -3.11 -7.03 -14.75
N ASP A 187 -3.63 -6.21 -13.84
CA ASP A 187 -5.06 -5.89 -13.75
C ASP A 187 -5.59 -5.19 -15.00
N GLU A 188 -6.84 -5.50 -15.37
CA GLU A 188 -7.56 -4.91 -16.49
C GLU A 188 -7.78 -3.40 -16.30
N TYR A 189 -8.11 -2.98 -15.08
CA TYR A 189 -8.37 -1.58 -14.76
C TYR A 189 -7.25 -0.98 -13.91
N GLN A 190 -6.77 0.19 -14.30
CA GLN A 190 -5.74 0.92 -13.57
C GLN A 190 -5.82 2.42 -13.83
N GLY A 191 -5.54 3.24 -12.81
CA GLY A 191 -5.40 4.67 -12.98
C GLY A 191 -5.19 5.45 -11.68
N ILE A 192 -5.22 6.77 -11.82
CA ILE A 192 -5.19 7.74 -10.72
C ILE A 192 -6.46 8.61 -10.81
N PRO A 193 -7.16 8.90 -9.70
CA PRO A 193 -8.31 9.79 -9.71
C PRO A 193 -7.90 11.21 -10.14
N LYS A 194 -8.62 11.79 -11.10
CA LYS A 194 -8.33 13.15 -11.59
C LYS A 194 -8.63 14.19 -10.52
N GLY A 195 -7.59 14.86 -10.06
CA GLY A 195 -7.63 15.78 -8.92
C GLY A 195 -7.31 15.13 -7.57
N GLY A 196 -6.65 13.97 -7.57
CA GLY A 196 -6.21 13.27 -6.37
C GLY A 196 -7.29 12.45 -5.66
N TYR A 197 -6.86 11.60 -4.72
CA TYR A 197 -7.75 10.70 -3.98
C TYR A 197 -8.66 11.43 -2.99
N ASN A 198 -8.32 12.66 -2.59
CA ASN A 198 -9.17 13.43 -1.69
C ASN A 198 -10.58 13.58 -2.24
N LYS A 199 -10.74 13.81 -3.56
CA LYS A 199 -12.07 13.90 -4.20
C LYS A 199 -12.91 12.63 -4.05
N LEU A 200 -12.28 11.46 -4.16
CA LEU A 200 -12.95 10.18 -3.94
C LEU A 200 -13.43 10.10 -2.50
N ILE A 201 -12.55 10.38 -1.54
CA ILE A 201 -12.85 10.24 -0.11
C ILE A 201 -13.90 11.27 0.34
N GLU A 202 -13.79 12.52 -0.11
CA GLU A 202 -14.78 13.57 0.14
C GLU A 202 -16.18 13.17 -0.35
N SER A 203 -16.26 12.61 -1.55
CA SER A 203 -17.53 12.16 -2.15
C SER A 203 -18.12 10.96 -1.40
N LEU A 204 -17.27 10.05 -0.92
CA LEU A 204 -17.70 8.89 -0.13
C LEU A 204 -18.22 9.29 1.25
N PHE A 205 -17.67 10.34 1.87
CA PHE A 205 -18.12 10.86 3.17
C PHE A 205 -19.27 11.88 3.07
N GLU A 206 -19.75 12.22 1.88
CA GLU A 206 -20.85 13.17 1.73
C GLU A 206 -22.11 12.72 2.50
N GLY A 207 -22.59 13.56 3.42
CA GLY A 207 -23.74 13.27 4.29
C GLY A 207 -23.39 12.67 5.65
N ALA A 208 -22.11 12.44 5.95
CA ALA A 208 -21.64 12.07 7.28
C ALA A 208 -21.05 13.28 8.04
N ASP A 209 -21.12 13.25 9.37
CA ASP A 209 -20.41 14.20 10.22
C ASP A 209 -18.98 13.72 10.43
N VAL A 210 -17.99 14.62 10.29
CA VAL A 210 -16.56 14.27 10.36
C VAL A 210 -15.85 15.12 11.42
N ARG A 211 -15.17 14.48 12.38
CA ARG A 211 -14.35 15.12 13.41
C ARG A 211 -12.89 14.66 13.30
N LEU A 212 -12.04 15.55 12.83
CA LEU A 212 -10.60 15.32 12.67
C LEU A 212 -9.83 15.73 13.95
N GLY A 213 -8.59 15.29 14.08
CA GLY A 213 -7.77 15.53 15.29
C GLY A 213 -8.31 14.87 16.56
N THR A 214 -9.19 13.87 16.42
CA THR A 214 -9.89 13.22 17.54
C THR A 214 -9.37 11.79 17.71
N ASN A 215 -8.66 11.53 18.81
CA ASN A 215 -8.20 10.19 19.14
C ASN A 215 -9.30 9.40 19.87
N TYR A 216 -9.71 8.27 19.28
CA TYR A 216 -10.76 7.40 19.82
C TYR A 216 -10.50 6.98 21.26
N PHE A 217 -9.29 6.53 21.59
CA PHE A 217 -8.96 6.01 22.91
C PHE A 217 -9.03 7.08 24.00
N SER A 218 -8.67 8.33 23.69
CA SER A 218 -8.79 9.43 24.65
C SER A 218 -10.22 9.91 24.89
N ALA A 219 -11.15 9.65 23.95
CA ALA A 219 -12.53 10.13 23.98
C ALA A 219 -13.56 8.99 23.94
N ARG A 220 -13.14 7.76 24.25
CA ARG A 220 -13.90 6.53 23.98
C ARG A 220 -15.27 6.52 24.65
N GLU A 221 -15.32 6.84 25.94
CA GLU A 221 -16.57 6.87 26.71
C GLU A 221 -17.58 7.88 26.15
N GLU A 222 -17.12 9.08 25.78
CA GLU A 222 -17.96 10.11 25.16
C GLU A 222 -18.49 9.61 23.82
N LEU A 223 -17.62 9.14 22.94
CA LEU A 223 -17.97 8.75 21.57
C LEU A 223 -18.89 7.52 21.54
N ASP A 224 -18.59 6.49 22.32
CA ASP A 224 -19.43 5.29 22.43
C ASP A 224 -20.82 5.63 23.01
N SER A 225 -20.92 6.70 23.83
CA SER A 225 -22.20 7.17 24.35
C SER A 225 -23.11 7.79 23.27
N LEU A 226 -22.57 8.26 22.14
CA LEU A 226 -23.31 8.90 21.05
C LEU A 226 -23.91 7.93 20.04
N VAL A 227 -23.46 6.68 20.02
CA VAL A 227 -23.73 5.75 18.90
C VAL A 227 -24.32 4.40 19.33
N ASP A 228 -24.92 3.70 18.37
CA ASP A 228 -25.41 2.32 18.55
C ASP A 228 -24.31 1.27 18.26
N LYS A 229 -23.51 1.47 17.21
CA LYS A 229 -22.37 0.59 16.84
C LYS A 229 -21.11 1.38 16.50
N VAL A 230 -19.96 0.71 16.64
CA VAL A 230 -18.65 1.24 16.25
C VAL A 230 -18.07 0.43 15.10
N LEU A 231 -17.65 1.09 14.02
CA LEU A 231 -16.73 0.53 13.05
C LEU A 231 -15.32 0.99 13.38
N PHE A 232 -14.46 0.06 13.80
CA PHE A 232 -13.08 0.33 14.15
C PHE A 232 -12.12 -0.12 13.05
N THR A 233 -11.33 0.83 12.52
CA THR A 233 -10.34 0.58 11.45
C THR A 233 -8.89 0.80 11.86
N GLY A 234 -8.64 1.07 13.14
CA GLY A 234 -7.31 1.24 13.72
C GLY A 234 -6.62 -0.08 14.08
N CYS A 235 -5.50 -0.01 14.80
CA CYS A 235 -4.74 -1.19 15.23
C CYS A 235 -5.52 -2.04 16.22
N ILE A 236 -5.76 -3.31 15.89
CA ILE A 236 -6.57 -4.23 16.70
C ILE A 236 -5.94 -4.53 18.07
N ASP A 237 -4.62 -4.60 18.15
CA ASP A 237 -3.89 -4.81 19.40
C ASP A 237 -4.02 -3.62 20.35
N GLU A 238 -3.95 -2.38 19.84
CA GLU A 238 -4.19 -1.16 20.60
C GLU A 238 -5.63 -1.10 21.14
N TYR A 239 -6.62 -1.57 20.37
CA TYR A 239 -8.02 -1.61 20.81
C TYR A 239 -8.24 -2.39 22.12
N TYR A 240 -7.43 -3.44 22.31
CA TYR A 240 -7.45 -4.32 23.49
C TYR A 240 -6.28 -4.05 24.44
N ASP A 241 -5.79 -2.81 24.49
CA ASP A 241 -4.74 -2.34 25.40
C ASP A 241 -3.46 -3.18 25.35
N PHE A 242 -3.15 -3.71 24.16
CA PHE A 242 -2.00 -4.58 23.91
C PHE A 242 -1.92 -5.81 24.84
N ARG A 243 -3.07 -6.31 25.33
CA ARG A 243 -3.13 -7.37 26.37
C ARG A 243 -2.41 -8.68 26.03
N PHE A 244 -2.14 -8.95 24.76
CA PHE A 244 -1.36 -10.12 24.32
C PHE A 244 0.05 -9.76 23.81
N GLY A 245 0.40 -8.47 23.79
CA GLY A 245 1.61 -7.90 23.20
C GLY A 245 1.32 -7.09 21.92
N HIS A 246 2.33 -6.38 21.43
CA HIS A 246 2.25 -5.56 20.22
C HIS A 246 2.40 -6.40 18.96
N LEU A 247 1.54 -6.15 17.97
CA LEU A 247 1.72 -6.60 16.60
C LEU A 247 2.82 -5.76 15.94
N GLU A 248 3.71 -6.42 15.20
CA GLU A 248 4.85 -5.76 14.58
C GLU A 248 4.49 -5.22 13.19
N TYR A 249 5.00 -4.03 12.90
CA TYR A 249 4.86 -3.38 11.60
C TYR A 249 6.23 -2.89 11.11
N ARG A 250 6.31 -2.55 9.82
CA ARG A 250 7.31 -1.64 9.28
C ARG A 250 6.68 -0.26 9.10
N SER A 251 7.48 0.75 9.38
CA SER A 251 7.10 2.15 9.15
C SER A 251 7.87 2.72 7.95
N LEU A 252 7.43 3.88 7.49
CA LEU A 252 8.07 4.67 6.45
C LEU A 252 8.17 6.13 6.90
N ARG A 253 9.23 6.79 6.47
CA ARG A 253 9.42 8.24 6.60
C ARG A 253 9.51 8.83 5.20
N PHE A 254 8.80 9.93 4.97
CA PHE A 254 8.75 10.62 3.70
C PHE A 254 9.38 12.00 3.84
N GLU A 255 10.29 12.33 2.93
CA GLU A 255 10.84 13.68 2.80
C GLU A 255 10.36 14.27 1.48
N HIS A 256 9.48 15.27 1.57
CA HIS A 256 8.93 15.99 0.42
C HIS A 256 9.79 17.21 0.11
N GLU A 257 10.09 17.43 -1.17
CA GLU A 257 10.92 18.54 -1.63
C GLU A 257 10.32 19.13 -2.90
N ARG A 258 10.06 20.45 -2.89
CA ARG A 258 9.72 21.22 -4.09
C ARG A 258 11.02 21.67 -4.77
N LEU A 259 11.10 21.46 -6.07
CA LEU A 259 12.25 21.82 -6.89
C LEU A 259 11.82 22.77 -8.00
N GLU A 260 12.58 23.85 -8.19
CA GLU A 260 12.38 24.83 -9.29
C GLU A 260 12.85 24.29 -10.65
N MET A 261 12.32 23.13 -11.04
CA MET A 261 12.53 22.52 -12.36
C MET A 261 11.31 21.74 -12.79
N GLU A 262 11.08 21.66 -14.10
CA GLU A 262 9.88 21.03 -14.65
C GLU A 262 9.85 19.51 -14.41
N ASN A 263 11.00 18.84 -14.47
CA ASN A 263 11.07 17.38 -14.46
C ASN A 263 12.37 16.92 -13.82
N TYR A 264 12.28 16.23 -12.69
CA TYR A 264 13.43 15.75 -11.93
C TYR A 264 13.96 14.41 -12.46
N GLN A 265 13.09 13.44 -12.68
CA GLN A 265 13.49 12.06 -13.02
C GLN A 265 12.73 11.42 -14.19
N GLY A 266 11.68 12.08 -14.70
CA GLY A 266 10.95 11.64 -15.89
C GLY A 266 10.09 10.39 -15.70
N ASN A 267 9.90 9.95 -14.45
CA ASN A 267 9.05 8.82 -14.10
C ASN A 267 8.42 9.06 -12.72
N ALA A 268 7.21 8.58 -12.50
CA ALA A 268 6.55 8.74 -11.21
C ALA A 268 7.29 8.03 -10.07
N VAL A 269 7.90 6.86 -10.33
CA VAL A 269 8.56 6.06 -9.30
C VAL A 269 9.88 5.49 -9.83
N ILE A 270 10.98 5.81 -9.16
CA ILE A 270 12.27 5.15 -9.37
C ILE A 270 12.72 4.53 -8.05
N ASN A 271 12.89 3.21 -8.06
CA ASN A 271 13.46 2.43 -6.97
C ASN A 271 14.98 2.51 -7.02
N TYR A 272 15.64 2.60 -5.88
CA TYR A 272 17.10 2.60 -5.78
C TYR A 272 17.52 1.30 -5.09
N CYS A 273 18.22 0.43 -5.81
CA CYS A 273 18.43 -0.96 -5.39
C CYS A 273 19.69 -1.17 -4.55
N GLU A 274 20.61 -0.20 -4.52
CA GLU A 274 21.83 -0.26 -3.70
C GLU A 274 21.54 -0.09 -2.22
N ARG A 275 22.15 -0.93 -1.38
CA ARG A 275 21.95 -0.92 0.09
C ARG A 275 22.45 0.37 0.76
N GLU A 276 23.51 0.97 0.24
CA GLU A 276 24.13 2.16 0.81
C GLU A 276 23.30 3.45 0.56
N ILE A 277 22.38 3.42 -0.40
CA ILE A 277 21.46 4.55 -0.65
C ILE A 277 20.32 4.49 0.39
N PRO A 278 20.16 5.49 1.27
CA PRO A 278 19.30 5.37 2.46
C PRO A 278 17.80 5.27 2.16
N TYR A 279 17.34 5.85 1.05
CA TYR A 279 15.94 5.75 0.61
C TYR A 279 15.72 4.55 -0.32
N THR A 280 14.52 3.99 -0.31
CA THR A 280 14.10 2.86 -1.18
C THR A 280 13.67 3.37 -2.55
N ARG A 281 13.00 4.52 -2.62
CA ARG A 281 12.52 5.11 -3.87
C ARG A 281 12.41 6.63 -3.83
N VAL A 282 12.45 7.22 -5.02
CA VAL A 282 12.06 8.61 -5.26
C VAL A 282 10.75 8.62 -6.05
N ILE A 283 9.78 9.38 -5.54
CA ILE A 283 8.47 9.59 -6.16
C ILE A 283 8.44 11.00 -6.73
N GLU A 284 8.09 11.16 -8.01
CA GLU A 284 7.86 12.48 -8.63
C GLU A 284 6.39 12.61 -8.99
N HIS A 285 5.64 13.31 -8.12
CA HIS A 285 4.18 13.20 -8.03
C HIS A 285 3.43 13.66 -9.26
N LYS A 286 3.95 14.67 -9.96
CA LYS A 286 3.26 15.26 -11.12
C LYS A 286 3.01 14.25 -12.24
N HIS A 287 3.82 13.20 -12.34
CA HIS A 287 3.68 12.18 -13.39
C HIS A 287 2.44 11.30 -13.21
N PHE A 288 1.88 11.20 -11.99
CA PHE A 288 0.64 10.45 -11.75
C PHE A 288 -0.58 11.03 -12.50
N GLU A 289 -0.57 12.34 -12.75
CA GLU A 289 -1.65 13.05 -13.44
C GLU A 289 -1.21 13.79 -14.70
N PHE A 290 -0.04 13.45 -15.25
CA PHE A 290 0.52 14.06 -16.47
C PHE A 290 0.68 15.59 -16.35
N GLY A 291 1.07 16.06 -15.16
CA GLY A 291 1.23 17.48 -14.84
C GLY A 291 2.28 18.20 -15.69
N LYS A 292 2.06 19.49 -15.95
CA LYS A 292 2.91 20.37 -16.79
C LYS A 292 3.36 21.65 -16.07
N GLN A 293 3.31 21.65 -14.74
CA GLN A 293 3.74 22.76 -13.91
C GLN A 293 5.23 23.07 -14.16
N PRO A 294 5.70 24.32 -14.07
CA PRO A 294 7.09 24.68 -14.32
C PRO A 294 8.07 24.23 -13.20
N HIS A 295 7.54 23.70 -12.10
CA HIS A 295 8.27 23.14 -10.96
C HIS A 295 7.79 21.70 -10.71
N THR A 296 8.46 20.97 -9.81
CA THR A 296 8.09 19.60 -9.44
C THR A 296 8.17 19.40 -7.94
N VAL A 297 7.45 18.40 -7.43
CA VAL A 297 7.58 17.94 -6.05
C VAL A 297 8.00 16.48 -6.09
N ILE A 298 9.10 16.20 -5.40
CA ILE A 298 9.60 14.84 -5.23
C ILE A 298 9.41 14.37 -3.79
N THR A 299 9.49 13.07 -3.58
CA THR A 299 9.50 12.46 -2.26
C THR A 299 10.52 11.36 -2.19
N ARG A 300 11.42 11.43 -1.21
CA ARG A 300 12.31 10.32 -0.85
C ARG A 300 11.64 9.49 0.23
N GLU A 301 11.46 8.21 -0.03
CA GLU A 301 10.89 7.26 0.93
C GLU A 301 12.01 6.51 1.66
N TYR A 302 12.01 6.59 2.99
CA TYR A 302 12.96 5.91 3.85
C TYR A 302 12.25 4.82 4.64
N PRO A 303 12.73 3.57 4.61
CA PRO A 303 12.21 2.53 5.48
C PRO A 303 12.61 2.83 6.92
N SER A 304 11.70 2.60 7.86
CA SER A 304 11.96 2.77 9.29
C SER A 304 11.53 1.54 10.08
N VAL A 305 12.26 1.28 11.16
CA VAL A 305 11.76 0.39 12.21
C VAL A 305 10.54 1.07 12.83
N PHE A 306 9.46 0.32 12.99
CA PHE A 306 8.26 0.81 13.66
C PHE A 306 8.51 0.95 15.16
N THR A 307 8.15 2.10 15.70
CA THR A 307 8.11 2.38 17.13
C THR A 307 6.71 2.87 17.53
N PRO A 308 6.27 2.69 18.79
CA PRO A 308 4.98 3.22 19.23
C PRO A 308 4.88 4.73 18.95
N GLY A 309 3.84 5.12 18.22
CA GLY A 309 3.63 6.50 17.74
C GLY A 309 3.91 6.68 16.24
N ASP A 310 4.67 5.78 15.62
CA ASP A 310 4.83 5.76 14.17
C ASP A 310 3.55 5.30 13.47
N GLU A 311 3.41 5.65 12.19
CA GLU A 311 2.33 5.13 11.36
C GLU A 311 2.65 3.68 10.90
N PRO A 312 1.76 2.71 11.16
CA PRO A 312 1.95 1.33 10.72
C PRO A 312 1.63 1.20 9.22
N TYR A 313 2.64 0.84 8.41
CA TYR A 313 2.45 0.67 6.96
C TYR A 313 2.36 -0.80 6.55
N TYR A 314 3.35 -1.63 6.90
CA TYR A 314 3.40 -3.03 6.47
C TYR A 314 3.35 -3.97 7.66
N PRO A 315 2.37 -4.88 7.76
CA PRO A 315 2.37 -5.89 8.81
C PRO A 315 3.52 -6.89 8.61
N VAL A 316 4.15 -7.31 9.71
CA VAL A 316 5.19 -8.34 9.70
C VAL A 316 4.55 -9.72 9.88
N ASN A 317 4.18 -10.35 8.77
CA ASN A 317 3.39 -11.60 8.76
C ASN A 317 4.21 -12.87 9.06
N ASP A 318 5.01 -12.87 10.13
CA ASP A 318 5.71 -14.05 10.61
C ASP A 318 4.84 -14.92 11.55
N GLU A 319 5.34 -16.10 11.90
CA GLU A 319 4.60 -17.06 12.74
C GLU A 319 4.26 -16.51 14.14
N ARG A 320 5.09 -15.62 14.69
CA ARG A 320 4.84 -15.01 16.00
C ARG A 320 3.67 -14.03 15.90
N ASN A 321 3.73 -13.10 14.95
CA ASN A 321 2.73 -12.06 14.76
C ASN A 321 1.38 -12.65 14.34
N MET A 322 1.36 -13.67 13.48
CA MET A 322 0.11 -14.33 13.10
C MET A 322 -0.54 -15.08 14.28
N ARG A 323 0.23 -15.77 15.13
CA ARG A 323 -0.30 -16.39 16.37
C ARG A 323 -0.84 -15.35 17.36
N LEU A 324 -0.21 -14.17 17.41
CA LEU A 324 -0.66 -13.07 18.24
C LEU A 324 -1.96 -12.46 17.69
N TYR A 325 -2.02 -12.20 16.39
CA TYR A 325 -3.19 -11.67 15.71
C TYR A 325 -4.41 -12.57 15.87
N GLU A 326 -4.28 -13.90 15.76
CA GLU A 326 -5.41 -14.82 15.94
C GLU A 326 -6.05 -14.69 17.34
N LYS A 327 -5.27 -14.38 18.39
CA LYS A 327 -5.83 -14.11 19.72
C LYS A 327 -6.66 -12.84 19.77
N TYR A 328 -6.21 -11.78 19.10
CA TYR A 328 -6.96 -10.51 19.00
C TYR A 328 -8.20 -10.66 18.14
N LYS A 329 -8.09 -11.38 17.03
CA LYS A 329 -9.20 -11.68 16.13
C LYS A 329 -10.32 -12.46 16.83
N GLU A 330 -9.99 -13.42 17.67
CA GLU A 330 -10.98 -14.14 18.47
C GLU A 330 -11.74 -13.19 19.42
N LEU A 331 -11.05 -12.23 20.05
CA LEU A 331 -11.72 -11.21 20.86
C LEU A 331 -12.63 -10.31 20.02
N ALA A 332 -12.17 -9.90 18.83
CA ALA A 332 -12.93 -9.05 17.92
C ALA A 332 -14.26 -9.68 17.50
N ILE A 333 -14.27 -10.98 17.20
CA ILE A 333 -15.49 -11.72 16.83
C ILE A 333 -16.54 -11.68 17.94
N HIS A 334 -16.11 -11.71 19.21
CA HIS A 334 -17.02 -11.73 20.37
C HIS A 334 -17.23 -10.35 21.02
N THR A 335 -16.76 -9.26 20.42
CA THR A 335 -16.92 -7.91 20.98
C THR A 335 -18.26 -7.31 20.54
N PRO A 336 -19.26 -7.19 21.44
CA PRO A 336 -20.58 -6.74 21.05
C PRO A 336 -20.58 -5.27 20.61
N GLY A 337 -21.31 -4.97 19.54
CA GLY A 337 -21.51 -3.60 19.06
C GLY A 337 -20.32 -3.00 18.32
N VAL A 338 -19.29 -3.80 18.00
CA VAL A 338 -18.06 -3.31 17.36
C VAL A 338 -17.74 -4.17 16.14
N LEU A 339 -17.56 -3.51 15.00
CA LEU A 339 -17.15 -4.09 13.73
C LEU A 339 -15.68 -3.75 13.52
N PHE A 340 -14.86 -4.75 13.16
CA PHE A 340 -13.45 -4.57 12.87
C PHE A 340 -13.19 -4.76 11.38
N GLY A 341 -12.58 -3.77 10.73
CA GLY A 341 -12.34 -3.81 9.29
C GLY A 341 -11.20 -2.93 8.82
N GLY A 342 -10.69 -3.22 7.63
CA GLY A 342 -9.55 -2.51 7.05
C GLY A 342 -8.20 -3.05 7.52
N ARG A 343 -7.14 -2.52 6.89
CA ARG A 343 -5.77 -3.06 7.00
C ARG A 343 -5.26 -3.23 8.42
N LEU A 344 -5.49 -2.24 9.29
CA LEU A 344 -4.94 -2.25 10.65
C LEU A 344 -5.74 -3.18 11.57
N ALA A 345 -7.08 -3.11 11.51
CA ALA A 345 -7.94 -3.94 12.35
C ALA A 345 -7.88 -5.43 11.94
N GLN A 346 -7.62 -5.70 10.66
CA GLN A 346 -7.49 -7.06 10.12
C GLN A 346 -6.05 -7.54 10.02
N TYR A 347 -5.06 -6.75 10.47
CA TYR A 347 -3.63 -7.03 10.36
C TYR A 347 -3.23 -7.56 8.97
N ALA A 348 -3.73 -6.91 7.93
CA ALA A 348 -3.64 -7.36 6.56
C ALA A 348 -3.00 -6.30 5.66
N TYR A 349 -2.25 -6.79 4.66
CA TYR A 349 -1.72 -5.95 3.60
C TYR A 349 -2.66 -6.02 2.41
N PHE A 350 -3.60 -5.07 2.35
CA PHE A 350 -4.56 -4.93 1.26
C PHE A 350 -4.15 -3.81 0.31
N ASP A 351 -4.34 -4.07 -0.98
CA ASP A 351 -4.41 -3.04 -1.99
C ASP A 351 -5.74 -2.26 -1.86
N MET A 352 -5.87 -1.16 -2.60
CA MET A 352 -7.03 -0.28 -2.47
C MET A 352 -8.32 -0.94 -2.94
N ASP A 353 -8.27 -1.78 -3.97
CA ASP A 353 -9.44 -2.47 -4.50
C ASP A 353 -9.91 -3.58 -3.56
N ASP A 354 -9.01 -4.37 -2.99
CA ASP A 354 -9.29 -5.30 -1.90
C ASP A 354 -9.96 -4.60 -0.71
N THR A 355 -9.46 -3.40 -0.37
CA THR A 355 -10.01 -2.57 0.70
C THR A 355 -11.45 -2.12 0.39
N VAL A 356 -11.72 -1.72 -0.85
CA VAL A 356 -13.07 -1.36 -1.31
C VAL A 356 -13.99 -2.58 -1.28
N ALA A 357 -13.56 -3.70 -1.85
CA ALA A 357 -14.32 -4.94 -1.90
C ALA A 357 -14.69 -5.43 -0.48
N ALA A 358 -13.73 -5.45 0.43
CA ALA A 358 -13.94 -5.87 1.81
C ALA A 358 -14.93 -4.95 2.56
N ALA A 359 -14.88 -3.64 2.31
CA ALA A 359 -15.81 -2.68 2.91
C ALA A 359 -17.23 -2.84 2.35
N LEU A 360 -17.39 -3.09 1.04
CA LEU A 360 -18.68 -3.38 0.41
C LEU A 360 -19.30 -4.67 0.97
N VAL A 361 -18.50 -5.73 1.12
CA VAL A 361 -18.96 -6.99 1.73
C VAL A 361 -19.38 -6.78 3.18
N LEU A 362 -18.61 -6.03 3.97
CA LEU A 362 -18.98 -5.72 5.35
C LEU A 362 -20.32 -4.96 5.40
N ALA A 363 -20.46 -3.91 4.58
CA ALA A 363 -21.68 -3.11 4.52
C ALA A 363 -22.91 -3.94 4.13
N GLN A 364 -22.78 -4.83 3.13
CA GLN A 364 -23.85 -5.72 2.69
C GLN A 364 -24.31 -6.69 3.79
N ASN A 365 -23.40 -7.15 4.65
CA ASN A 365 -23.73 -8.07 5.73
C ASN A 365 -24.33 -7.37 6.96
N GLU A 366 -24.06 -6.08 7.14
CA GLU A 366 -24.40 -5.32 8.34
C GLU A 366 -25.68 -4.47 8.17
N LEU A 367 -25.90 -3.88 7.00
CA LEU A 367 -26.99 -2.94 6.73
C LEU A 367 -28.24 -3.65 6.20
#